data_AF-A0A930YTL7-F1
#
_entry.id   AF-A0A930YTL7-F1
#
_cell.length_a   1.000
_cell.length_b   1.000
_cell.length_c   1.000
_cell.angle_alpha   90.00
_cell.angle_beta   90.00
_cell.angle_gamma   90.00
#
_symmetry.space_group_name_H-M   'P 1'
#
loop_
_entity.id
_entity.type
_entity.pdbx_description
1 polymer ?
#
loop_
_entity_poly.entity_id
_entity_poly.type
_entity_poly.pdbx_seq_one_letter_code
_entity_poly.pdbx_strand_id
1 'polypeptide(L)' 'MPLMAVGGVTTDNLAEVFAGGYAYVGTANGIFNKNDILAEDKTALNESVRKLAEELERLGR' A
#
# COMPACT_ATOMS: atom_id res chain seq x y z
N MET A 1 -7.59 -21.23 1.93
CA MET A 1 -7.90 -20.12 2.87
C MET A 1 -7.28 -18.85 2.28
N PRO A 2 -7.97 -17.70 2.28
CA PRO A 2 -7.39 -16.46 1.80
C PRO A 2 -6.28 -15.99 2.75
N LEU A 3 -5.16 -15.52 2.17
CA LEU A 3 -3.99 -15.06 2.92
C LEU A 3 -3.79 -13.56 2.73
N MET A 4 -3.27 -12.90 3.77
CA MET A 4 -2.87 -11.50 3.72
C MET A 4 -1.34 -11.40 3.78
N ALA A 5 -0.74 -10.68 2.82
CA ALA A 5 0.67 -10.34 2.87
C ALA A 5 0.87 -9.12 3.78
N VAL A 6 1.79 -9.23 4.74
CA VAL A 6 2.15 -8.16 5.67
C VAL A 6 3.67 -8.06 5.80
N GLY A 7 4.18 -6.83 5.90
CA GLY A 7 5.63 -6.56 5.98
C GLY A 7 6.32 -6.58 4.61
N GLY A 8 7.05 -5.52 4.29
CA GLY A 8 7.75 -5.39 2.99
C GLY A 8 6.83 -5.11 1.78
N VAL A 9 5.52 -4.96 1.98
CA VAL A 9 4.57 -4.59 0.93
C VAL A 9 4.59 -3.06 0.73
N THR A 10 4.80 -2.63 -0.50
CA THR A 10 4.86 -1.23 -0.96
C THR A 10 3.96 -1.05 -2.16
N THR A 11 3.69 0.18 -2.61
CA THR A 11 2.95 0.42 -3.87
C THR A 11 3.57 -0.27 -5.07
N ASP A 12 4.90 -0.44 -5.07
CA ASP A 12 5.66 -0.91 -6.22
C ASP A 12 5.57 -2.43 -6.41
N ASN A 13 5.31 -3.19 -5.34
CA ASN A 13 5.29 -4.66 -5.37
C ASN A 13 3.90 -5.29 -5.16
N LEU A 14 2.83 -4.48 -5.14
CA LEU A 14 1.45 -4.98 -4.99
C LEU A 14 1.10 -6.05 -6.03
N ALA A 15 1.47 -5.81 -7.30
CA ALA A 15 1.18 -6.73 -8.39
C ALA A 15 1.83 -8.11 -8.16
N GLU A 16 3.08 -8.14 -7.72
CA GLU A 16 3.82 -9.37 -7.44
C GLU A 16 3.24 -10.13 -6.25
N VAL A 17 2.88 -9.40 -5.18
CA VAL A 17 2.25 -9.97 -3.99
C VAL A 17 0.93 -10.65 -4.36
N PHE A 18 0.09 -9.98 -5.15
CA PHE A 18 -1.16 -10.58 -5.61
C PHE A 18 -0.96 -11.75 -6.57
N ALA A 19 0.04 -11.67 -7.46
CA ALA A 19 0.42 -12.79 -8.34
C ALA A 19 0.93 -14.01 -7.55
N GLY A 20 1.52 -13.79 -6.37
CA GLY A 20 1.97 -14.83 -5.45
C GLY A 20 0.84 -15.59 -4.74
N GLY A 21 -0.43 -15.27 -5.01
CA GLY A 21 -1.59 -16.00 -4.47
C GLY A 21 -2.15 -15.44 -3.16
N TYR A 22 -1.67 -14.27 -2.71
CA TYR A 22 -2.27 -13.56 -1.58
C TYR A 22 -3.59 -12.92 -2.00
N ALA A 23 -4.59 -13.00 -1.12
CA ALA A 23 -5.91 -12.42 -1.33
C ALA A 23 -5.97 -10.96 -0.86
N TYR A 24 -5.13 -10.59 0.11
CA TYR A 24 -5.13 -9.27 0.72
C TYR A 24 -3.71 -8.75 0.95
N VAL A 25 -3.59 -7.44 1.14
CA VAL A 25 -2.35 -6.76 1.51
C VAL A 25 -2.57 -5.87 2.74
N GLY A 26 -1.61 -5.89 3.65
CA GLY A 26 -1.52 -4.95 4.76
C GLY A 26 -0.18 -4.23 4.73
N THR A 27 -0.21 -2.90 4.69
CA THR A 27 1.00 -2.06 4.67
C THR A 27 0.86 -0.84 5.57
N ALA A 28 1.98 -0.43 6.16
CA ALA A 28 2.08 0.77 6.98
C ALA A 28 3.24 1.65 6.47
N ASN A 29 4.49 1.21 6.70
CA ASN A 29 5.67 1.93 6.21
C ASN A 29 5.84 1.94 4.68
N GLY A 30 5.14 1.07 3.95
CA GLY A 30 5.34 0.94 2.51
C GLY A 30 4.60 1.96 1.67
N ILE A 31 3.75 2.80 2.27
CA ILE A 31 2.94 3.80 1.56
C ILE A 31 3.13 5.23 2.07
N PHE A 32 3.57 5.39 3.32
CA PHE A 32 3.77 6.71 3.93
C PHE A 32 5.25 7.09 3.98
N ASN A 33 5.56 8.35 3.65
CA ASN A 33 6.87 8.91 3.95
C ASN A 33 6.97 9.19 5.45
N LYS A 34 8.09 8.80 6.07
CA LYS A 34 8.34 9.02 7.49
C LYS A 34 8.28 10.50 7.88
N ASN A 35 8.76 11.40 7.02
CA ASN A 35 8.79 12.83 7.32
C ASN A 35 7.37 13.42 7.36
N ASP A 36 6.49 12.95 6.49
CA ASP A 36 5.08 13.41 6.45
C ASP A 36 4.33 12.98 7.72
N ILE A 37 4.66 11.81 8.26
CA ILE A 37 4.14 11.35 9.56
C ILE A 37 4.64 12.26 10.68
N LEU A 38 5.96 12.51 10.73
CA LEU A 38 6.56 13.33 11.79
C LEU A 38 6.11 14.79 11.76
N ALA A 39 5.83 15.31 10.56
CA ALA A 39 5.32 16.66 10.34
C ALA A 39 3.79 16.75 10.47
N GLU A 40 3.10 15.61 10.65
CA GLU A 40 1.64 15.52 10.60
C GLU A 40 1.03 16.15 9.32
N ASP A 41 1.73 16.02 8.19
CA ASP A 41 1.29 16.58 6.92
C ASP A 41 0.12 15.76 6.36
N LYS A 42 -1.09 16.15 6.76
CA LYS A 42 -2.33 15.51 6.31
C LYS A 42 -2.50 15.50 4.80
N THR A 43 -1.96 16.50 4.10
CA THR A 43 -2.09 16.57 2.63
C THR A 43 -1.25 15.47 2.01
N ALA A 44 0.01 15.35 2.41
CA ALA A 44 0.91 14.32 1.89
C ALA A 44 0.48 12.90 2.31
N LEU A 45 -0.01 12.73 3.53
CA LEU A 45 -0.56 11.44 3.99
C LEU A 45 -1.80 11.02 3.20
N ASN A 46 -2.72 11.94 2.90
CA ASN A 46 -3.88 11.63 2.05
C ASN A 46 -3.45 11.28 0.61
N GLU A 47 -2.42 11.95 0.09
CA GLU A 47 -1.87 11.66 -1.23
C GLU A 47 -1.26 10.24 -1.29
N SER A 48 -0.57 9.81 -0.24
CA SER A 48 -0.09 8.43 -0.09
C SER A 48 -1.23 7.40 -0.16
N VAL A 49 -2.34 7.66 0.52
CA VAL A 49 -3.52 6.78 0.48
C VAL A 49 -4.15 6.77 -0.91
N ARG A 50 -4.26 7.94 -1.57
CA ARG A 50 -4.82 8.05 -2.92
C ARG A 50 -4.02 7.22 -3.92
N LYS A 51 -2.69 7.34 -3.92
CA LYS A 51 -1.81 6.55 -4.80
C LYS A 51 -1.98 5.05 -4.61
N LEU A 52 -2.10 4.59 -3.36
CA LEU A 52 -2.39 3.18 -3.08
C LEU A 52 -3.73 2.75 -3.69
N ALA A 53 -4.79 3.56 -3.52
CA ALA A 53 -6.11 3.25 -4.05
C ALA A 53 -6.11 3.19 -5.59
N GLU A 54 -5.44 4.13 -6.26
CA GLU A 54 -5.30 4.15 -7.72
C GLU A 54 -4.55 2.91 -8.24
N GLU A 55 -3.49 2.48 -7.54
CA GLU A 55 -2.78 1.26 -7.90
C GLU A 55 -3.62 -0.01 -7.69
N LEU A 56 -4.42 -0.08 -6.62
CA LEU A 56 -5.34 -1.20 -6.39
C LEU A 56 -6.42 -1.26 -7.48
N GLU A 57 -6.99 -0.11 -7.86
CA GLU A 57 -7.97 -0.02 -8.96
C GLU A 57 -7.34 -0.48 -10.29
N ARG A 58 -6.12 -0.03 -10.60
CA ARG A 58 -5.36 -0.47 -11.78
C ARG A 58 -5.13 -1.98 -11.81
N LEU A 59 -5.00 -2.62 -10.66
CA LEU A 59 -4.83 -4.07 -10.50
C LEU A 59 -6.16 -4.85 -10.45
N GLY A 60 -7.30 -4.16 -10.50
CA GLY A 60 -8.63 -4.78 -10.40
C GLY A 60 -8.85 -5.44 -9.03
N ARG A 61 -8.47 -4.74 -7.96
CA ARG A 61 -8.60 -5.18 -6.56
C ARG A 61 -9.58 -4.33 -5.77
#